data_AF-A0A940UQA0-F1
#
_entry.id   AF-A0A940UQA0-F1
#
_cell.length_a   1.000
_cell.length_b   1.000
_cell.length_c   1.000
_cell.angle_alpha   90.00
_cell.angle_beta   90.00
_cell.angle_gamma   90.00
#
_symmetry.space_group_name_H-M   'P 1'
#
loop_
_entity.id
_entity.type
_entity.pdbx_description
1 polymer ?
#
loop_
_entity_poly.entity_id
_entity_poly.type
_entity_poly.pdbx_seq_one_letter_code
_entity_poly.pdbx_strand_id
1 'polypeptide(L)' 'MYALERLVFQGTECCPQYRWKQLAVCASEELLIKVKNGQRRPEDWRVSPLADAVEERRIKIA' A
#
# COMPACT_ATOMS: atom_id res chain seq x y z
N MET A 1 -9.21 6.51 -3.76
CA MET A 1 -8.87 5.15 -4.24
C MET A 1 -7.57 4.69 -3.56
N TYR A 2 -7.45 3.40 -3.25
CA TYR A 2 -6.37 2.83 -2.43
C TYR A 2 -5.68 1.68 -3.17
N ALA A 3 -4.38 1.53 -2.95
CA ALA A 3 -3.56 0.45 -3.47
C ALA A 3 -3.16 -0.51 -2.37
N LEU A 4 -3.20 -1.81 -2.67
CA LEU A 4 -2.57 -2.85 -1.86
C LEU A 4 -1.20 -3.14 -2.45
N GLU A 5 -0.17 -2.92 -1.64
CA GLU A 5 1.22 -3.13 -2.01
C GLU A 5 1.86 -4.20 -1.15
N ARG A 6 2.76 -4.96 -1.75
CA ARG A 6 3.59 -5.96 -1.07
C ARG A 6 5.05 -5.56 -1.14
N LEU A 7 5.77 -5.72 -0.03
CA LEU A 7 7.20 -5.58 0.04
C LEU A 7 7.85 -6.73 -0.74
N VAL A 8 8.59 -6.40 -1.78
CA VAL A 8 9.31 -7.38 -2.60
C VAL A 8 10.80 -7.09 -2.51
N PHE A 9 11.55 -8.17 -2.31
CA PHE A 9 12.99 -8.14 -2.36
C PHE A 9 13.46 -7.99 -3.81
N GLN A 10 14.35 -7.02 -4.07
CA GLN A 10 14.88 -6.76 -5.41
C GLN A 10 16.27 -7.33 -5.64
N GLY A 11 17.00 -7.66 -4.58
CA GLY A 11 18.36 -8.17 -4.69
C GLY A 11 19.25 -7.74 -3.54
N THR A 12 20.35 -8.47 -3.38
CA THR A 12 21.43 -8.21 -2.42
C THR A 12 22.62 -7.59 -3.16
N GLU A 13 22.45 -6.45 -3.83
CA GLU A 13 23.64 -5.64 -4.14
C GLU A 13 24.29 -5.17 -2.82
N CYS A 14 25.23 -4.22 -2.82
CA CYS A 14 25.97 -3.80 -1.61
C CYS A 14 25.09 -3.56 -0.36
N CYS A 15 23.78 -3.27 -0.53
CA CYS A 15 22.76 -3.32 0.52
C CYS A 15 21.50 -4.08 0.04
N PRO A 16 20.76 -4.77 0.94
CA PRO A 16 19.45 -5.34 0.62
C PRO A 16 18.48 -4.27 0.10
N GLN A 17 17.99 -4.44 -1.13
CA GLN A 17 17.02 -3.53 -1.72
C GLN A 17 15.61 -4.12 -1.65
N TYR A 18 14.69 -3.32 -1.12
CA TYR A 18 13.27 -3.66 -1.07
C TYR A 18 12.45 -2.57 -1.74
N ARG A 19 11.44 -2.97 -2.50
CA ARG A 19 10.42 -2.04 -3.01
C ARG A 19 9.03 -2.51 -2.65
N TRP A 20 8.12 -1.56 -2.60
CA TRP A 20 6.70 -1.85 -2.56
C TRP A 20 6.20 -2.03 -3.99
N LYS A 21 5.57 -3.17 -4.27
CA LYS A 21 4.94 -3.48 -5.55
C LYS A 21 3.43 -3.43 -5.37
N GLN A 22 2.77 -2.57 -6.15
CA GLN A 22 1.32 -2.52 -6.24
C GLN A 22 0.79 -3.83 -6.87
N LEU A 23 -0.14 -4.49 -6.18
CA LEU A 23 -0.75 -5.74 -6.62
C LEU A 23 -2.25 -5.59 -6.91
N ALA A 24 -2.93 -4.70 -6.19
CA ALA A 24 -4.35 -4.44 -6.40
C ALA A 24 -4.68 -2.99 -6.09
N VAL A 25 -5.78 -2.51 -6.65
CA VAL A 25 -6.35 -1.19 -6.39
C VAL A 25 -7.83 -1.35 -6.09
N CYS A 26 -8.34 -0.67 -5.08
CA CYS A 26 -9.75 -0.69 -4.70
C CYS A 26 -10.20 0.69 -4.22
N ALA A 27 -11.48 1.00 -4.39
CA ALA A 27 -12.07 2.21 -3.81
C ALA A 27 -12.23 2.11 -2.28
N SER A 28 -12.39 0.91 -1.73
CA SER A 28 -12.57 0.66 -0.30
C SER A 28 -11.25 0.28 0.39
N GLU A 29 -10.81 1.12 1.32
CA GLU A 29 -9.66 0.86 2.20
C GLU A 29 -9.90 -0.37 3.09
N GLU A 30 -11.09 -0.49 3.66
CA GLU A 30 -11.44 -1.57 4.60
C GLU A 30 -11.33 -2.95 3.96
N LEU A 31 -11.72 -3.08 2.69
CA LEU A 31 -11.55 -4.32 1.95
C LEU A 31 -10.07 -4.67 1.78
N LEU A 32 -9.22 -3.69 1.46
CA LEU A 32 -7.77 -3.91 1.34
C LEU A 32 -7.12 -4.23 2.69
N ILE A 33 -7.60 -3.64 3.79
CA ILE A 33 -7.15 -3.98 5.15
C ILE A 33 -7.51 -5.42 5.51
N LYS A 34 -8.74 -5.86 5.22
CA LYS A 34 -9.15 -7.26 5.42
C LYS A 34 -8.28 -8.21 4.60
N VAL A 35 -8.02 -7.88 3.34
CA VAL A 35 -7.13 -8.67 2.49
C VAL A 35 -5.73 -8.70 3.07
N LYS A 36 -5.13 -7.56 3.44
CA LYS A 36 -3.81 -7.45 4.11
C LYS A 36 -3.70 -8.37 5.32
N ASN A 37 -4.69 -8.32 6.21
CA ASN A 37 -4.68 -9.11 7.45
C ASN A 37 -4.81 -10.62 7.21
N GLY A 38 -5.38 -11.02 6.08
CA GLY A 38 -5.45 -12.42 5.64
C GLY A 38 -4.20 -12.92 4.90
N GLN A 39 -3.23 -12.06 4.57
CA GLN A 39 -2.02 -12.48 3.87
C GLN A 39 -1.01 -13.11 4.82
N ARG A 40 -0.16 -13.98 4.27
CA ARG A 40 1.03 -14.47 4.97
C ARG A 40 1.99 -13.30 5.21
N ARG A 41 2.39 -13.12 6.47
CA ARG A 41 3.24 -12.00 6.96
C ARG A 41 2.64 -10.62 6.67
N PRO A 42 1.60 -10.19 7.40
CA PRO A 42 0.94 -8.89 7.19
C PRO A 42 1.89 -7.68 7.27
N GLU A 43 3.04 -7.83 7.93
CA GLU A 43 4.11 -6.82 7.98
C GLU A 43 4.76 -6.53 6.62
N ASP A 44 4.72 -7.49 5.68
CA ASP A 44 5.20 -7.32 4.30
C ASP A 44 4.15 -6.65 3.39
N TRP A 45 3.03 -6.18 3.94
CA TRP A 45 1.91 -5.61 3.18
C TRP A 45 1.52 -4.23 3.71
N ARG A 46 1.18 -3.34 2.80
CA ARG A 46 0.64 -2.02 3.14
C ARG A 46 -0.52 -1.64 2.23
N VAL A 47 -1.42 -0.85 2.80
CA VAL A 47 -2.44 -0.15 2.04
C VAL A 47 -1.98 1.30 1.95
N SER A 48 -1.90 1.85 0.74
CA SER A 48 -1.54 3.24 0.51
C SER A 48 -2.65 3.95 -0.26
N PRO A 49 -2.94 5.23 0.06
CA PRO A 49 -3.79 6.03 -0.79
C PRO A 49 -3.07 6.27 -2.12
N LEU A 50 -3.79 6.12 -3.23
CA LEU A 50 -3.28 6.60 -4.52
C LEU A 50 -3.18 8.13 -4.48
N ALA A 51 -2.17 8.69 -5.15
CA ALA A 51 -1.87 10.13 -5.09
C ALA A 51 -3.09 11.02 -5.40
N ASP A 52 -3.95 10.59 -6.32
CA ASP A 52 -5.22 11.27 -6.63
C ASP A 52 -6.24 11.34 -5.47
N ALA A 53 -6.10 10.49 -4.45
CA ALA A 53 -7.01 10.43 -3.31
C ALA A 53 -6.57 11.31 -2.12
N VAL A 54 -5.36 11.87 -2.17
CA VAL A 54 -4.81 12.70 -1.08
C VAL A 54 -5.32 14.15 -1.17
N GLU A 55 -5.71 14.59 -2.37
CA GLU A 55 -6.17 15.96 -2.62
C GLU A 55 -7.49 16.27 -1.88
N GLU A 56 -8.40 15.30 -1.77
CA GLU A 56 -9.72 15.49 -1.14
C GLU A 56 -9.66 15.64 0.40
N ARG A 57 -8.57 15.20 1.06
CA ARG A 57 -8.43 15.28 2.52
C ARG A 57 -7.77 16.57 3.01
N ARG A 58 -7.19 17.39 2.12
CA ARG A 58 -6.48 18.62 2.49
C ARG A 58 -7.31 19.89 2.40
N ILE A 59 -8.53 19.84 1.87
CA ILE A 59 -9.46 20.99 1.83
C ILE A 59 -10.53 20.84 2.91
N LYS A 60 -10.14 21.06 4.16
CA LYS A 60 -11.06 21.52 5.22
C LYS A 60 -10.32 22.57 6.05
N ILE A 61 -10.26 23.78 5.51
CA ILE A 61 -10.02 25.00 6.29
C ILE A 61 -11.38 25.68 6.34
N ALA A 62 -12.01 25.65 7.51
CA ALA A 62 -13.21 26.43 7.84
C ALA A 62 -12.80 27.46 8.88
#